data_AF-A0A3D0P8U8-F1
#
_entry.id   AF-A0A3D0P8U8-F1
#
_cell.length_a   1.000
_cell.length_b   1.000
_cell.length_c   1.000
_cell.angle_alpha   90.00
_cell.angle_beta   90.00
_cell.angle_gamma   90.00
#
_symmetry.space_group_name_H-M   'P 1'
#
loop_
_entity.id
_entity.type
_entity.pdbx_description
1 polymer ?
#
loop_
_entity_poly.entity_id
_entity_poly.type
_entity_poly.pdbx_seq_one_letter_code
_entity_poly.pdbx_strand_id
1 'polypeptide(L)' 'MARTPEEKLLNPKPGSKIAEARDFGIDLTLLVRQLRLTPQQRLEELQSSMKFVAELDRARHRGAVSSKNG' A
#
# COMPACT_ATOMS: atom_id res chain seq x y z
N MET A 1 -21.58 2.78 21.59
CA MET A 1 -20.75 3.67 20.76
C MET A 1 -20.70 3.13 19.32
N ALA A 2 -20.59 3.99 18.31
CA ALA A 2 -20.47 3.54 16.93
C ALA A 2 -19.05 3.03 16.66
N ARG A 3 -18.91 1.94 15.88
CA ARG A 3 -17.59 1.39 15.51
C ARG A 3 -16.80 2.38 14.65
N THR A 4 -15.51 2.52 14.90
CA THR A 4 -14.60 3.31 14.08
C THR A 4 -14.40 2.67 12.70
N PRO A 5 -13.93 3.43 11.69
CA PRO A 5 -13.55 2.85 10.40
C PRO A 5 -12.52 1.71 10.54
N GLU A 6 -11.52 1.88 11.41
CA GLU A 6 -10.50 0.86 11.68
C GLU A 6 -11.12 -0.42 12.28
N GLU A 7 -12.00 -0.29 13.28
CA GLU A 7 -12.68 -1.43 13.89
C GLU A 7 -13.56 -2.18 12.88
N LYS A 8 -14.18 -1.47 11.93
CA LYS A 8 -14.98 -2.10 10.87
C LYS A 8 -14.12 -2.89 9.88
N LEU A 9 -12.89 -2.47 9.64
CA LEU A 9 -11.94 -3.16 8.75
C LEU A 9 -11.29 -4.36 9.42
N LEU A 10 -10.90 -4.23 10.70
CA LEU A 10 -10.29 -5.32 11.48
C LEU A 10 -11.31 -6.38 11.89
N ASN A 11 -12.55 -5.97 12.17
CA ASN A 11 -13.63 -6.84 12.60
C ASN A 11 -14.87 -6.62 11.71
N PRO A 12 -14.82 -7.03 10.44
CA PRO A 12 -15.92 -6.82 9.52
C PRO A 12 -17.15 -7.58 9.99
N LYS A 13 -18.32 -6.92 9.90
CA LYS A 13 -19.58 -7.56 10.26
C LYS A 13 -19.84 -8.68 9.24
N PRO A 14 -20.22 -9.90 9.66
CA PRO A 14 -20.61 -10.96 8.74
C PRO A 14 -21.67 -10.48 7.74
N GLY A 15 -21.50 -10.84 6.46
CA GLY A 15 -22.38 -10.42 5.37
C GLY A 15 -22.25 -8.95 4.93
N SER A 16 -21.30 -8.19 5.49
CA SER A 16 -21.00 -6.83 5.00
C SER A 16 -20.08 -6.87 3.78
N LYS A 17 -20.06 -5.78 2.99
CA LYS A 17 -19.12 -5.63 1.87
C LYS A 17 -17.64 -5.67 2.28
N ILE A 18 -17.33 -5.28 3.50
CA ILE A 18 -15.96 -5.39 4.03
C ILE A 18 -15.62 -6.87 4.30
N ALA A 19 -16.57 -7.64 4.83
CA ALA A 19 -16.39 -9.09 5.00
C ALA A 19 -16.23 -9.78 3.64
N GLU A 20 -17.08 -9.44 2.66
CA GLU A 20 -16.99 -9.96 1.30
C GLU A 20 -15.64 -9.64 0.63
N ALA A 21 -15.13 -8.42 0.78
CA ALA A 21 -13.82 -8.05 0.27
C ALA A 21 -12.68 -8.87 0.91
N ARG A 22 -12.72 -9.06 2.24
CA ARG A 22 -11.75 -9.91 2.94
C ARG A 22 -11.84 -11.35 2.46
N ASP A 23 -13.04 -11.89 2.35
CA ASP A 23 -13.28 -13.29 1.96
C ASP A 23 -12.92 -13.53 0.48
N PHE A 24 -13.02 -12.50 -0.37
CA PHE A 24 -12.49 -12.49 -1.73
C PHE A 24 -10.94 -12.45 -1.78
N GLY A 25 -10.27 -12.12 -0.68
CA GLY A 25 -8.81 -12.01 -0.59
C GLY A 25 -8.24 -10.60 -0.76
N ILE A 26 -9.07 -9.56 -0.68
CA ILE A 26 -8.57 -8.17 -0.64
C ILE A 26 -7.85 -7.95 0.69
N ASP A 27 -6.59 -7.51 0.62
CA ASP A 27 -5.82 -7.13 1.79
C ASP A 27 -6.29 -5.78 2.35
N LEU A 28 -7.02 -5.83 3.47
CA LEU A 28 -7.50 -4.64 4.18
C LEU A 28 -6.45 -4.04 5.12
N THR A 29 -5.32 -4.72 5.37
CA THR A 29 -4.29 -4.24 6.31
C THR A 29 -3.64 -2.96 5.83
N LEU A 30 -3.49 -2.78 4.51
CA LEU A 30 -3.02 -1.53 3.91
C LEU A 30 -3.97 -0.37 4.23
N LEU A 31 -5.28 -0.59 4.13
CA LEU A 31 -6.28 0.44 4.45
C LEU A 31 -6.23 0.80 5.94
N VAL A 32 -6.13 -0.19 6.82
CA VAL A 32 -5.98 0.02 8.26
C VAL A 32 -4.72 0.83 8.57
N ARG A 33 -3.59 0.48 7.95
CA ARG A 33 -2.34 1.21 8.11
C ARG A 33 -2.49 2.68 7.74
N GLN A 34 -3.14 2.99 6.60
CA GLN A 34 -3.34 4.38 6.19
C GLN A 34 -4.23 5.18 7.14
N LEU A 35 -5.20 4.54 7.81
CA LEU A 35 -6.05 5.21 8.79
C LEU A 35 -5.28 5.67 10.03
N ARG A 36 -4.19 4.99 10.39
CA ARG A 36 -3.32 5.36 11.51
C ARG A 36 -2.39 6.53 11.21
N LEU A 37 -2.18 6.81 9.93
CA LEU A 37 -1.30 7.89 9.47
C LEU A 37 -2.04 9.22 9.36
N THR A 38 -1.36 10.28 9.76
CA THR A 38 -1.79 11.65 9.44
C THR A 38 -1.67 11.91 7.93
N PRO A 39 -2.38 12.91 7.37
CA PRO A 39 -2.23 13.29 5.97
C PRO A 39 -0.77 13.59 5.57
N GLN A 40 -0.01 14.25 6.45
CA GLN A 40 1.40 14.57 6.24
C GLN A 40 2.25 13.30 6.10
N GLN A 41 2.09 12.34 7.02
CA GLN A 41 2.82 11.07 6.97
C GLN A 41 2.53 10.28 5.69
N ARG A 42 1.29 10.30 5.19
CA ARG A 42 0.95 9.65 3.91
C ARG A 42 1.68 10.28 2.73
N LEU A 43 1.86 11.60 2.73
CA LEU A 43 2.62 12.30 1.69
C LEU A 43 4.11 11.95 1.75
N GLU A 44 4.68 11.87 2.95
CA GLU A 44 6.07 11.48 3.17
C GLU A 44 6.36 10.06 2.65
N GLU A 45 5.47 9.11 2.92
CA GLU A 45 5.59 7.75 2.42
C GLU A 45 5.46 7.64 0.90
N LEU A 46 4.55 8.42 0.31
CA LEU A 46 4.42 8.50 -1.14
C LEU A 46 5.71 9.01 -1.76
N GLN A 47 6.27 10.11 -1.23
CA GLN A 47 7.53 10.67 -1.72
C GLN A 47 8.69 9.68 -1.59
N SER A 48 8.77 8.95 -0.48
CA SER A 48 9.76 7.90 -0.29
C SER A 48 9.62 6.79 -1.34
N SER A 49 8.40 6.32 -1.57
CA SER A 49 8.10 5.28 -2.57
C SER A 49 8.46 5.73 -3.99
N MET A 50 8.15 6.98 -4.35
CA MET A 50 8.51 7.55 -5.64
C MET A 50 10.04 7.60 -5.85
N LYS A 51 10.81 7.96 -4.82
CA LYS A 51 12.27 7.96 -4.88
C LYS A 51 12.81 6.55 -5.11
N PHE A 52 12.29 5.57 -4.38
CA PHE A 52 12.69 4.17 -4.53
C PHE A 52 12.43 3.63 -5.95
N VAL A 53 11.25 3.89 -6.51
CA VAL A 53 10.93 3.49 -7.90
C VAL A 53 11.88 4.15 -8.90
N ALA A 54 12.15 5.46 -8.74
CA ALA A 54 13.10 6.16 -9.61
C ALA A 54 14.52 5.58 -9.52
N GLU A 55 14.94 5.11 -8.35
CA GLU A 55 16.24 4.44 -8.17
C GLU A 55 16.28 3.06 -8.84
N LEU A 56 15.21 2.27 -8.69
CA LEU A 56 15.06 0.99 -9.39
C LEU A 56 15.13 1.15 -10.91
N ASP A 57 14.45 2.15 -11.46
CA ASP A 57 14.48 2.43 -12.90
C ASP A 57 15.90 2.80 -13.36
N ARG A 58 16.60 3.66 -12.62
CA ARG A 58 18.00 3.99 -12.93
C ARG A 58 18.90 2.75 -12.90
N ALA A 59 18.72 1.86 -11.93
CA ALA A 59 19.49 0.63 -11.82
C ALA A 59 19.22 -0.31 -13.01
N ARG A 60 17.95 -0.47 -13.40
CA ARG A 60 17.55 -1.23 -14.60
C ARG A 60 18.22 -0.71 -15.86
N HIS A 61 18.24 0.61 -16.06
CA HIS A 61 18.89 1.23 -17.21
C HIS A 61 20.40 0.99 -17.24
N ARG A 62 21.10 1.07 -16.10
CA ARG A 62 22.54 0.74 -16.04
C ARG A 62 22.83 -0.72 -16.38
N GLY A 63 22.05 -1.65 -15.83
CA GLY A 63 22.22 -3.09 -16.11
C GLY A 63 21.96 -3.46 -17.58
N ALA A 64 20.98 -2.83 -18.22
CA ALA A 64 20.67 -3.04 -19.64
C ALA A 64 21.77 -2.51 -20.59
N VAL A 65 22.48 -1.45 -20.20
CA VAL A 65 23.59 -0.90 -20.99
C VAL A 65 24.85 -1.78 -20.87
N SER A 66 25.10 -2.40 -19.71
CA SER A 66 26.27 -3.28 -19.53
C SER A 66 26.19 -4.61 -20.29
N SER A 67 24.98 -5.08 -20.64
CA SER A 67 24.75 -6.33 -21.37
C SER A 67 24.97 -6.23 -22.88
N LYS A 68 25.01 -5.00 -23.44
CA LYS A 68 25.18 -4.78 -24.89
C LYS A 68 26.63 -4.62 -25.37
N ASN A 69 27.60 -4.62 -24.47
CA ASN A 69 29.01 -4.34 -24.77
C ASN A 69 29.95 -5.54 -24.50
N GLY A 70 29.43 -6.77 -24.47
CA GLY A 70 30.20 -8.02 -24.42
C GLY A 70 29.76 -8.94 -25.54
#